data_AF-A0A6B2T1U4-F1
#
_entry.id   AF-A0A6B2T1U4-F1
#
_cell.length_a   1.000
_cell.length_b   1.000
_cell.length_c   1.000
_cell.angle_alpha   90.00
_cell.angle_beta   90.00
_cell.angle_gamma   90.00
#
_symmetry.space_group_name_H-M   'P 1'
#
loop_
_entity.id
_entity.type
_entity.pdbx_description
1 polymer ?
#
loop_
_entity_poly.entity_id
_entity_poly.type
_entity_poly.pdbx_seq_one_letter_code
_entity_poly.pdbx_strand_id
1 'polypeptide(L)' 'ARGDAGTVAAHVAELREHAPQTVAGYLAMARATADRALAHGLLKPELAEDLLGVLADGGDGGRGATGTGGGPEGGNR' A
#
# COMPACT_ATOMS: atom_id res chain seq x y z
N ALA A 1 2.11 6.11 -21.07
CA ALA A 1 2.77 6.15 -19.75
C ALA A 1 2.63 4.76 -19.13
N ARG A 2 3.71 4.11 -18.71
CA ARG A 2 3.63 2.99 -17.77
C ARG A 2 3.74 3.60 -16.38
N GLY A 3 2.76 3.38 -15.51
CA GLY A 3 2.78 3.88 -14.13
C GLY A 3 1.69 4.91 -13.77
N ASP A 4 0.57 4.96 -14.50
CA ASP A 4 -0.62 5.63 -13.97
C ASP A 4 -1.22 4.82 -12.80
N ALA A 5 -1.90 5.51 -11.89
CA ALA A 5 -2.41 4.92 -10.65
C ALA A 5 -3.33 3.71 -10.89
N GLY A 6 -4.14 3.74 -11.97
CA GLY A 6 -5.03 2.64 -12.34
C GLY A 6 -4.26 1.37 -12.72
N THR A 7 -3.21 1.50 -13.54
CA THR A 7 -2.33 0.38 -13.89
C THR A 7 -1.61 -0.20 -12.67
N VAL A 8 -1.19 0.65 -11.73
CA VAL A 8 -0.53 0.20 -10.48
C VAL A 8 -1.51 -0.54 -9.57
N ALA A 9 -2.75 -0.05 -9.44
CA ALA A 9 -3.79 -0.72 -8.67
C ALA A 9 -4.09 -2.13 -9.20
N ALA A 10 -4.24 -2.27 -10.52
CA ALA A 10 -4.43 -3.56 -11.16
C ALA A 10 -3.26 -4.51 -10.88
N HIS A 11 -2.02 -4.01 -10.97
CA HIS A 11 -0.85 -4.84 -10.71
C HIS A 11 -0.74 -5.29 -9.25
N VAL A 12 -1.10 -4.42 -8.30
CA VAL A 12 -1.16 -4.79 -6.87
C VAL A 12 -2.23 -5.86 -6.63
N ALA A 13 -3.39 -5.78 -7.29
CA ALA A 13 -4.43 -6.80 -7.20
C ALA A 13 -3.93 -8.18 -7.69
N GLU A 14 -3.29 -8.22 -8.86
CA GLU A 14 -2.68 -9.44 -9.40
C GLU A 14 -1.60 -10.03 -8.47
N LEU A 15 -0.74 -9.16 -7.90
CA LEU A 15 0.26 -9.60 -6.93
C LEU A 15 -0.39 -10.14 -5.65
N ARG A 16 -1.49 -9.55 -5.18
CA ARG A 16 -2.23 -10.07 -4.02
C ARG A 16 -2.80 -11.45 -4.28
N GLU A 17 -3.29 -11.71 -5.50
CA GLU A 17 -3.87 -12.99 -5.89
C GLU A 17 -2.81 -14.08 -6.09
N HIS A 18 -1.71 -13.76 -6.76
CA HIS A 18 -0.74 -14.77 -7.21
C HIS A 18 0.56 -14.81 -6.41
N ALA A 19 0.93 -13.72 -5.74
CA ALA A 19 2.20 -13.60 -5.01
C ALA A 19 2.10 -12.66 -3.79
N PRO A 20 1.21 -12.95 -2.81
CA PRO A 20 0.92 -12.04 -1.70
C PRO A 20 2.15 -11.66 -0.88
N GLN A 21 3.13 -12.56 -0.74
CA GLN A 21 4.40 -12.29 -0.08
C GLN A 21 5.24 -11.18 -0.74
N THR A 22 5.04 -10.93 -2.04
CA THR A 22 5.78 -9.95 -2.82
C THR A 22 5.18 -8.54 -2.69
N VAL A 23 3.90 -8.44 -2.30
CA VAL A 23 3.15 -7.18 -2.27
C VAL A 23 3.85 -6.11 -1.43
N ALA A 24 4.28 -6.46 -0.22
CA ALA A 24 4.96 -5.50 0.68
C ALA A 24 6.25 -4.93 0.06
N GLY A 25 7.06 -5.79 -0.58
CA GLY A 25 8.30 -5.37 -1.25
C GLY A 25 8.02 -4.49 -2.48
N TYR A 26 7.02 -4.86 -3.27
CA TYR A 26 6.61 -4.07 -4.44
C TYR A 26 6.16 -2.66 -4.02
N LEU A 27 5.30 -2.54 -3.03
CA LEU A 27 4.75 -1.26 -2.58
C LEU A 27 5.84 -0.32 -2.03
N ALA A 28 6.79 -0.86 -1.26
CA ALA A 28 7.90 -0.08 -0.74
C ALA A 28 8.75 0.51 -1.88
N MET A 29 9.09 -0.30 -2.90
CA MET A 29 9.85 0.16 -4.06
C MET A 29 9.07 1.18 -4.90
N ALA A 30 7.78 0.94 -5.11
CA ALA A 30 6.92 1.83 -5.87
C ALA A 30 6.81 3.20 -5.19
N ARG A 31 6.64 3.25 -3.87
CA ARG A 31 6.59 4.49 -3.09
C ARG A 31 7.88 5.28 -3.15
N ALA A 32 9.02 4.61 -2.94
CA ALA A 32 10.34 5.23 -3.06
C ALA A 32 10.62 5.77 -4.49
N THR A 33 9.99 5.20 -5.51
CA THR A 33 10.09 5.68 -6.89
C THR A 33 9.21 6.91 -7.12
N ALA A 34 7.97 6.90 -6.61
CA ALA A 34 7.08 8.05 -6.67
C ALA A 34 7.66 9.27 -5.93
N ASP A 35 8.20 9.07 -4.72
CA ASP A 35 8.82 10.13 -3.93
C ASP A 35 10.01 10.78 -4.65
N ARG A 36 10.87 9.97 -5.28
CA ARG A 36 11.98 10.49 -6.11
C ARG A 36 11.48 11.26 -7.33
N ALA A 37 10.47 10.74 -8.02
CA ALA A 37 9.92 11.40 -9.20
C ALA A 37 9.29 12.77 -8.85
N LEU A 38 8.61 12.86 -7.72
CA LEU A 38 8.11 14.12 -7.15
C LEU A 38 9.26 15.10 -6.83
N ALA A 39 10.27 14.64 -6.08
CA ALA A 39 11.40 15.48 -5.69
C ALA A 39 12.18 16.04 -6.90
N HIS A 40 12.20 15.31 -8.02
CA HIS A 40 12.84 15.72 -9.26
C HIS A 40 11.90 16.43 -10.25
N GLY A 41 10.64 16.67 -9.90
CA GLY A 41 9.66 17.33 -10.77
C GLY A 41 9.28 16.52 -12.03
N LEU A 42 9.56 15.22 -12.03
CA LEU A 42 9.25 14.29 -13.13
C LEU A 42 7.80 13.79 -13.08
N LEU A 43 7.19 13.88 -11.89
CA LEU A 43 5.80 13.54 -11.65
C LEU A 43 5.05 14.78 -11.20
N LYS A 44 3.90 15.04 -11.83
CA LYS A 44 3.01 16.13 -11.41
C LYS A 44 2.42 15.83 -10.03
N PRO A 45 2.32 16.81 -9.12
CA PRO A 45 1.78 16.59 -7.78
C PRO A 45 0.41 15.92 -7.79
N GLU A 46 -0.48 16.34 -8.68
CA GLU A 46 -1.86 15.81 -8.75
C GLU A 46 -1.88 14.32 -9.12
N LEU A 47 -0.99 13.90 -10.03
CA LEU A 47 -0.85 12.48 -10.40
C LEU A 47 -0.16 11.67 -9.32
N ALA A 48 0.68 12.29 -8.51
CA ALA A 48 1.35 11.63 -7.41
C ALA A 48 0.41 11.35 -6.25
N GLU A 49 -0.52 12.27 -5.96
CA GLU A 49 -1.54 12.06 -4.93
C GLU A 49 -2.38 10.81 -5.22
N ASP A 50 -2.89 10.66 -6.44
CA ASP A 50 -3.63 9.48 -6.87
C ASP A 50 -2.79 8.19 -6.74
N LEU A 51 -1.54 8.24 -7.20
CA LEU A 51 -0.64 7.08 -7.14
C LEU A 51 -0.30 6.69 -5.69
N LEU A 52 0.01 7.67 -4.83
CA LEU A 52 0.35 7.43 -3.43
C LEU A 52 -0.85 6.90 -2.64
N GLY A 53 -2.07 7.33 -2.97
CA GLY A 53 -3.31 6.78 -2.42
C GLY A 53 -3.45 5.28 -2.69
N VAL A 54 -3.25 4.85 -3.95
CA VAL A 54 -3.27 3.43 -4.33
C VAL A 54 -2.19 2.63 -3.59
N LEU A 55 -0.98 3.19 -3.48
CA LEU A 55 0.13 2.51 -2.80
C LEU A 55 -0.09 2.38 -1.28
N ALA A 56 -0.80 3.33 -0.66
CA ALA A 56 -1.19 3.26 0.75
C ALA A 56 -2.23 2.16 0.98
N ASP A 57 -3.33 2.16 0.21
CA ASP A 57 -4.38 1.13 0.27
C ASP A 57 -3.81 -0.28 -0.05
N GLY A 58 -2.80 -0.32 -0.91
CA GLY A 58 -1.96 -1.48 -1.19
C GLY A 58 -1.39 -2.17 0.06
N GLY A 59 -0.90 -1.38 1.01
CA GLY A 59 -0.08 -1.84 2.13
C GLY A 59 -0.84 -2.19 3.40
N ASP A 60 -2.03 -1.62 3.58
CA ASP A 60 -2.82 -1.79 4.81
C ASP A 60 -3.39 -3.21 4.99
N GLY A 61 -3.45 -4.00 3.90
CA GLY A 61 -3.84 -5.43 3.94
C GLY A 61 -2.91 -6.33 4.77
N GLY A 62 -1.72 -5.86 5.18
CA GLY A 62 -0.77 -6.62 6.01
C GLY A 62 -0.71 -6.19 7.49
N ARG A 63 -1.29 -5.04 7.86
CA ARG A 63 -1.15 -4.46 9.22
C ARG A 63 -2.43 -4.53 10.07
N GLY A 64 -3.52 -5.12 9.56
CA GLY A 64 -4.78 -5.30 10.30
C GLY A 64 -4.81 -6.47 11.30
N ALA A 65 -3.78 -7.33 11.37
CA ALA A 65 -3.82 -8.56 12.19
C ALA A 65 -3.05 -8.49 13.51
N THR A 66 -2.51 -7.34 13.93
CA THR A 66 -1.81 -7.24 15.22
C THR A 66 -2.73 -6.74 16.34
N GLY A 67 -3.32 -7.71 17.05
CA GLY A 67 -3.41 -7.67 18.51
C GLY A 67 -4.58 -6.93 19.14
N THR A 68 -5.74 -7.59 19.22
CA THR A 68 -6.59 -7.49 20.42
C THR A 68 -6.98 -8.91 20.83
N GLY A 69 -5.98 -9.64 21.33
CA GLY A 69 -6.19 -10.88 22.08
C GLY A 69 -5.84 -10.61 23.54
N GLY A 70 -6.80 -10.86 24.43
CA GLY A 70 -6.55 -10.96 25.87
C GLY A 70 -7.51 -10.17 26.73
N GLY A 71 -8.65 -10.78 27.10
CA GLY A 71 -9.38 -10.41 28.31
C GLY A 71 -8.51 -10.65 29.57
N PRO A 72 -8.98 -10.21 30.73
CA PRO A 72 -9.89 -11.12 31.42
C PRO A 72 -11.22 -10.44 31.76
N GLU A 73 -12.26 -11.26 31.71
CA GLU A 73 -13.59 -10.97 32.22
C GLU A 73 -13.46 -10.59 33.71
N GLY A 74 -13.47 -9.28 33.96
CA GLY A 74 -13.63 -8.71 35.28
C GLY A 74 -15.10 -8.75 35.67
N GLY A 75 -15.45 -9.77 36.46
CA GLY A 75 -16.39 -9.70 37.58
C GLY A 75 -17.83 -9.26 37.32
N ASN A 76 -18.78 -10.12 37.67
CA ASN A 76 -19.91 -9.68 38.49
C ASN A 76 -20.57 -10.87 39.23
N ARG A 77 -20.48 -10.76 40.56
CA ARG A 77 -21.36 -11.30 41.62
C ARG A 77 -21.49 -12.79 41.83
#